data_AF-R5MTG5-F1
#
_entry.id   AF-R5MTG5-F1
#
_cell.length_a   1.000
_cell.length_b   1.000
_cell.length_c   1.000
_cell.angle_alpha   90.00
_cell.angle_beta   90.00
_cell.angle_gamma   90.00
#
_symmetry.space_group_name_H-M   'P 1'
#
loop_
_entity.id
_entity.type
_entity.pdbx_description
1 polymer ?
#
loop_
_entity_poly.entity_id
_entity_poly.type
_entity_poly.pdbx_seq_one_letter_code
_entity_poly.pdbx_strand_id
1 'polypeptide(L)'
;MKKKSMLIIVLILTFVVSIFMFNKNHELVDKESLAVFIDDVKTDSFPSKGTVTFLKADCDNNATIEWDKDSWGLFASNLTKKTKCNLYFKNLESINDKLNDLVKSDKTNIASDDPDGNIRYIGASPSNYVYFNCSDYHNQTSDTCEIWRIIGLFKNINKEDGTKEDLVKIIKDDSIGSVAWDTNNSNIWANASLKSSFNSGIYYNKTLKNDTTRNMIESVVWKLGSTTSFIGDSDGNPSSLYSAERNSSNSNNWTGKIALMYPSDYGYAVGGSDRETCLSKSLYNWSSMPKCYNNNYLYKATIYQWTLMTNNLTGSYVYAVKSNGGFNYGNAYSTDDARPSLFLKSSIIINSGDGSRTKPYQLSF
;
A
#
# COMPACT_ATOMS: atom_id res chain seq x y z
N MET A 1 67.48 8.73 -59.34
CA MET A 1 66.35 9.59 -59.78
C MET A 1 65.50 9.94 -58.57
N LYS A 2 65.15 11.23 -58.45
CA LYS A 2 64.35 11.84 -57.37
C LYS A 2 62.95 11.23 -57.26
N LYS A 3 62.44 11.07 -56.04
CA LYS A 3 61.22 11.76 -55.57
C LYS A 3 61.03 11.59 -54.06
N LYS A 4 61.17 12.71 -53.35
CA LYS A 4 60.46 12.99 -52.10
C LYS A 4 58.96 13.10 -52.43
N SER A 5 58.09 12.56 -51.60
CA SER A 5 56.98 13.36 -51.06
C SER A 5 56.41 12.73 -49.79
N MET A 6 56.19 13.63 -48.86
CA MET A 6 55.66 13.53 -47.50
C MET A 6 54.13 13.66 -47.54
N LEU A 7 53.37 12.92 -46.70
CA LEU A 7 52.22 13.46 -45.96
C LEU A 7 51.61 12.46 -44.93
N ILE A 8 51.81 12.81 -43.65
CA ILE A 8 50.86 12.88 -42.52
C ILE A 8 49.70 11.87 -42.46
N ILE A 9 49.69 11.02 -41.42
CA ILE A 9 48.47 10.49 -40.79
C ILE A 9 48.59 10.59 -39.26
N VAL A 10 47.45 10.94 -38.67
CA VAL A 10 47.15 11.44 -37.34
C VAL A 10 47.32 10.38 -36.22
N LEU A 11 47.74 10.88 -35.07
CA LEU A 11 47.89 10.20 -33.78
C LEU A 11 46.51 9.74 -33.25
N ILE A 12 46.35 8.43 -32.99
CA ILE A 12 45.30 7.91 -32.09
C ILE A 12 46.02 7.08 -31.03
N LEU A 13 46.03 7.57 -29.79
CA LEU A 13 46.55 6.85 -28.63
C LEU A 13 45.66 5.62 -28.38
N THR A 14 46.22 4.43 -28.52
CA THR A 14 45.71 3.20 -27.91
C THR A 14 46.57 2.88 -26.70
N PHE A 15 45.94 2.87 -25.51
CA PHE A 15 46.59 2.44 -24.29
C PHE A 15 46.71 0.91 -24.31
N VAL A 16 47.95 0.43 -24.23
CA VAL A 16 48.32 -0.98 -24.29
C VAL A 16 47.88 -1.68 -23.01
N VAL A 17 47.06 -2.73 -23.15
CA VAL A 17 46.84 -3.72 -22.09
C VAL A 17 48.11 -4.57 -22.00
N SER A 18 48.90 -4.38 -20.95
CA SER A 18 50.04 -5.26 -20.67
C SER A 18 49.55 -6.54 -19.99
N ILE A 19 49.57 -7.62 -20.78
CA ILE A 19 49.55 -9.00 -20.29
C ILE A 19 50.89 -9.27 -19.59
N PHE A 20 50.86 -9.57 -18.29
CA PHE A 20 51.94 -10.27 -17.61
C PHE A 20 51.48 -11.68 -17.25
N MET A 21 52.12 -12.67 -17.86
CA MET A 21 52.12 -14.06 -17.42
C MET A 21 53.48 -14.34 -16.79
N PHE A 22 53.52 -14.75 -15.52
CA PHE A 22 54.53 -15.69 -15.03
C PHE A 22 54.03 -16.50 -13.83
N ASN A 23 54.02 -17.82 -14.06
CA ASN A 23 54.16 -18.99 -13.19
C ASN A 23 53.24 -19.30 -11.99
N LYS A 24 52.68 -20.51 -12.07
CA LYS A 24 51.98 -21.28 -11.04
C LYS A 24 52.84 -21.43 -9.77
N ASN A 25 52.36 -20.87 -8.67
CA ASN A 25 52.22 -21.59 -7.41
C ASN A 25 50.72 -21.63 -7.10
N HIS A 26 50.19 -22.83 -6.86
CA HIS A 26 48.79 -23.03 -6.55
C HIS A 26 48.47 -22.41 -5.19
N GLU A 27 47.82 -21.25 -5.20
CA GLU A 27 46.87 -20.89 -4.15
C GLU A 27 45.86 -19.89 -4.74
N LEU A 28 44.75 -20.44 -5.23
CA LEU A 28 43.50 -19.68 -5.38
C LEU A 28 43.00 -19.40 -3.96
N VAL A 29 43.54 -18.37 -3.31
CA VAL A 29 43.07 -17.92 -1.99
C VAL A 29 42.05 -16.82 -2.23
N ASP A 30 40.80 -17.06 -1.82
CA ASP A 30 39.64 -16.16 -1.88
C ASP A 30 40.00 -14.66 -1.90
N LYS A 31 39.83 -14.03 -3.07
CA LYS A 31 40.29 -12.66 -3.36
C LYS A 31 39.37 -11.54 -2.89
N GLU A 32 38.11 -11.80 -2.54
CA GLU A 32 37.16 -10.74 -2.22
C GLU A 32 37.16 -10.43 -0.73
N SER A 33 37.49 -9.18 -0.40
CA SER A 33 37.38 -8.64 0.97
C SER A 33 35.98 -8.07 1.24
N LEU A 34 35.17 -7.93 0.19
CA LEU A 34 33.82 -7.38 0.23
C LEU A 34 32.98 -8.06 -0.85
N ALA A 35 31.87 -8.68 -0.47
CA ALA A 35 30.90 -9.25 -1.40
C ALA A 35 29.55 -8.57 -1.20
N VAL A 36 28.80 -8.43 -2.29
CA VAL A 36 27.48 -7.79 -2.29
C VAL A 36 26.44 -8.82 -2.70
N PHE A 37 25.32 -8.84 -1.98
CA PHE A 37 24.18 -9.69 -2.24
C PHE A 37 22.95 -8.81 -2.39
N ILE A 38 22.18 -9.03 -3.46
CA ILE A 38 20.86 -8.42 -3.66
C ILE A 38 19.84 -9.56 -3.71
N ASP A 39 18.84 -9.53 -2.83
CA ASP A 39 17.87 -10.62 -2.68
C ASP A 39 18.55 -11.99 -2.52
N ASP A 40 19.59 -12.03 -1.67
CA ASP A 40 20.44 -13.21 -1.40
C ASP A 40 21.21 -13.77 -2.61
N VAL A 41 21.19 -13.08 -3.75
CA VAL A 41 22.00 -13.41 -4.93
C VAL A 41 23.27 -12.56 -4.94
N LYS A 42 24.43 -13.21 -5.00
CA LYS A 42 25.72 -12.51 -5.11
C LYS A 42 25.79 -11.72 -6.42
N THR A 43 26.21 -10.46 -6.35
CA THR A 43 26.35 -9.58 -7.52
C THR A 43 27.80 -9.15 -7.73
N ASP A 44 28.13 -8.82 -8.98
CA ASP A 44 29.48 -8.34 -9.36
C ASP A 44 29.63 -6.82 -9.21
N SER A 45 28.54 -6.11 -8.89
CA SER A 45 28.52 -4.65 -8.77
C SER A 45 27.71 -4.18 -7.56
N PHE A 46 28.05 -2.98 -7.08
CA PHE A 46 27.26 -2.28 -6.08
C PHE A 46 25.94 -1.80 -6.68
N PRO A 47 24.83 -1.92 -5.91
CA PRO A 47 23.55 -1.43 -6.37
C PRO A 47 23.52 0.10 -6.45
N SER A 48 22.67 0.60 -7.34
CA SER A 48 22.45 2.03 -7.49
C SER A 48 21.57 2.58 -6.37
N LYS A 49 21.78 3.86 -6.03
CA LYS A 49 20.92 4.56 -5.07
C LYS A 49 19.47 4.51 -5.56
N GLY A 50 18.55 4.13 -4.68
CA GLY A 50 17.12 4.09 -4.97
C GLY A 50 16.64 2.87 -5.77
N THR A 51 17.48 1.85 -5.99
CA THR A 51 17.02 0.56 -6.55
C THR A 51 16.90 -0.53 -5.49
N VAL A 52 17.57 -0.35 -4.36
CA VAL A 52 17.61 -1.34 -3.27
C VAL A 52 17.59 -0.64 -1.90
N THR A 53 17.31 -1.40 -0.85
CA THR A 53 17.56 -1.02 0.55
C THR A 53 18.66 -1.89 1.15
N PHE A 54 19.61 -1.27 1.86
CA PHE A 54 20.60 -1.99 2.67
C PHE A 54 19.92 -2.64 3.88
N LEU A 55 20.14 -3.94 4.06
CA LEU A 55 19.57 -4.72 5.15
C LEU A 55 20.53 -4.84 6.33
N LYS A 56 21.73 -5.32 6.04
CA LYS A 56 22.77 -5.61 7.04
C LYS A 56 24.11 -5.86 6.37
N ALA A 57 25.15 -5.88 7.20
CA ALA A 57 26.45 -6.42 6.84
C ALA A 57 26.84 -7.52 7.84
N ASP A 58 27.36 -8.62 7.32
CA ASP A 58 27.98 -9.67 8.12
C ASP A 58 29.48 -9.61 7.88
N CYS A 59 30.25 -9.27 8.91
CA CYS A 59 31.69 -9.03 8.83
C CYS A 59 32.46 -9.88 9.83
N ASP A 60 33.66 -10.31 9.44
CA ASP A 60 34.60 -10.98 10.33
C ASP A 60 35.33 -9.99 11.26
N ASN A 61 36.08 -10.52 12.23
CA ASN A 61 36.98 -9.76 13.12
C ASN A 61 36.33 -8.61 13.89
N ASN A 62 35.03 -8.70 14.17
CA ASN A 62 34.24 -7.66 14.85
C ASN A 62 34.24 -6.30 14.14
N ALA A 63 34.55 -6.28 12.85
CA ALA A 63 34.33 -5.09 12.04
C ALA A 63 32.84 -4.81 11.93
N THR A 64 32.49 -3.53 11.82
CA THR A 64 31.10 -3.11 11.64
C THR A 64 31.01 -2.24 10.39
N ILE A 65 29.92 -2.42 9.65
CA ILE A 65 29.57 -1.60 8.50
C ILE A 65 28.23 -0.97 8.77
N GLU A 66 28.17 0.34 8.57
CA GLU A 66 26.95 1.13 8.51
C GLU A 66 26.81 1.67 7.08
N TRP A 67 25.57 1.73 6.59
CA TRP A 67 25.28 2.27 5.25
C TRP A 67 24.65 3.64 5.37
N ASP A 68 25.32 4.65 4.83
CA ASP A 68 24.82 6.00 4.74
C ASP A 68 23.90 6.13 3.52
N LYS A 69 22.61 6.36 3.78
CA LYS A 69 21.59 6.47 2.73
C LYS A 69 21.69 7.79 1.94
N ASP A 70 22.22 8.85 2.55
CA ASP A 70 22.29 10.17 1.95
C ASP A 70 23.45 10.25 0.97
N SER A 71 24.65 9.86 1.43
CA SER A 71 25.84 9.78 0.57
C SER A 71 25.88 8.54 -0.31
N TRP A 72 25.01 7.55 -0.05
CA TRP A 72 25.02 6.23 -0.68
C TRP A 72 26.39 5.57 -0.58
N GLY A 73 26.94 5.60 0.63
CA GLY A 73 28.30 5.17 0.94
C GLY A 73 28.34 4.21 2.11
N LEU A 74 29.42 3.43 2.17
CA LEU A 74 29.71 2.55 3.30
C LEU A 74 30.61 3.26 4.32
N PHE A 75 30.23 3.17 5.59
CA PHE A 75 31.08 3.55 6.71
C PHE A 75 31.54 2.29 7.43
N ALA A 76 32.86 2.11 7.54
CA ALA A 76 33.45 0.95 8.18
C ALA A 76 34.21 1.35 9.44
N SER A 77 34.00 0.61 10.52
CA SER A 77 34.71 0.82 11.79
C SER A 77 35.25 -0.49 12.37
N ASN A 78 36.13 -0.39 13.37
CA ASN A 78 36.80 -1.52 14.02
C ASN A 78 37.64 -2.44 13.09
N LEU A 79 38.19 -1.89 12.01
CA LEU A 79 39.09 -2.60 11.07
C LEU A 79 40.50 -2.81 11.63
N THR A 80 40.63 -3.63 12.68
CA THR A 80 41.91 -3.93 13.35
C THR A 80 42.74 -5.00 12.65
N LYS A 81 42.12 -5.80 11.77
CA LYS A 81 42.71 -6.90 10.99
C LYS A 81 42.14 -6.90 9.58
N LYS A 82 42.78 -7.65 8.68
CA LYS A 82 42.23 -7.94 7.35
C LYS A 82 40.85 -8.60 7.51
N THR A 83 39.81 -7.93 7.02
CA THR A 83 38.41 -8.27 7.26
C THR A 83 37.73 -8.61 5.96
N LYS A 84 36.83 -9.60 6.01
CA LYS A 84 35.87 -9.90 4.95
C LYS A 84 34.47 -9.48 5.41
N CYS A 85 33.70 -8.89 4.51
CA CYS A 85 32.32 -8.49 4.78
C CYS A 85 31.41 -8.91 3.63
N ASN A 86 30.22 -9.39 3.98
CA ASN A 86 29.12 -9.57 3.05
C ASN A 86 28.08 -8.48 3.32
N LEU A 87 27.76 -7.70 2.30
CA LEU A 87 26.72 -6.67 2.35
C LEU A 87 25.44 -7.21 1.72
N TYR A 88 24.34 -7.11 2.44
CA TYR A 88 23.05 -7.61 2.00
C TYR A 88 22.11 -6.45 1.70
N PHE A 89 21.57 -6.45 0.49
CA PHE A 89 20.58 -5.51 0.01
C PHE A 89 19.33 -6.25 -0.45
N LYS A 90 18.22 -5.53 -0.51
CA LYS A 90 16.96 -6.01 -1.04
C LYS A 90 16.47 -5.11 -2.15
N ASN A 91 16.00 -5.66 -3.27
CA ASN A 91 15.36 -4.85 -4.30
C ASN A 91 14.16 -4.10 -3.71
N LEU A 92 14.01 -2.84 -4.11
CA LEU A 92 12.81 -2.08 -3.82
C LEU A 92 11.65 -2.66 -4.61
N GLU A 93 10.57 -2.99 -3.91
CA GLU A 93 9.37 -3.61 -4.48
C GLU A 93 8.23 -2.61 -4.46
N SER A 94 7.55 -2.42 -5.59
CA SER A 94 6.33 -1.63 -5.60
C SER A 94 5.27 -2.31 -4.73
N ILE A 95 4.42 -1.53 -4.08
CA ILE A 95 3.33 -2.11 -3.29
C ILE A 95 2.40 -2.99 -4.15
N ASN A 96 2.27 -2.66 -5.43
CA ASN A 96 1.50 -3.44 -6.40
C ASN A 96 2.10 -4.83 -6.63
N ASP A 97 3.41 -4.90 -6.90
CA ASP A 97 4.11 -6.16 -7.13
C ASP A 97 4.03 -7.06 -5.90
N LYS A 98 4.20 -6.47 -4.71
CA LYS A 98 4.04 -7.18 -3.45
C LYS A 98 2.70 -7.89 -3.34
N LEU A 99 1.60 -7.19 -3.64
CA LEU A 99 0.26 -7.79 -3.57
C LEU A 99 0.06 -8.85 -4.66
N ASN A 100 0.61 -8.65 -5.86
CA ASN A 100 0.59 -9.63 -6.95
C ASN A 100 1.33 -10.93 -6.60
N ASP A 101 2.36 -10.89 -5.77
CA ASP A 101 3.07 -12.08 -5.31
C ASP A 101 2.41 -12.74 -4.10
N LEU A 102 1.86 -11.93 -3.19
CA LEU A 102 1.10 -12.44 -2.04
C LEU A 102 -0.14 -13.23 -2.49
N VAL A 103 -0.89 -12.77 -3.50
CA VAL A 103 -2.08 -13.51 -3.96
C VAL A 103 -1.75 -14.90 -4.51
N LYS A 104 -0.53 -15.12 -5.01
CA LYS A 104 -0.08 -16.43 -5.53
C LYS A 104 0.23 -17.41 -4.41
N SER A 105 0.71 -16.91 -3.27
CA SER A 105 1.31 -17.72 -2.19
C SER A 105 0.47 -17.79 -0.92
N ASP A 106 -0.17 -16.69 -0.50
CA ASP A 106 -0.93 -16.59 0.75
C ASP A 106 -2.44 -16.68 0.51
N LYS A 107 -2.95 -17.91 0.40
CA LYS A 107 -4.40 -18.17 0.26
C LYS A 107 -5.19 -18.02 1.57
N THR A 108 -4.50 -17.80 2.69
CA THR A 108 -5.13 -17.69 4.01
C THR A 108 -5.53 -16.27 4.34
N ASN A 109 -4.69 -15.30 3.95
CA ASN A 109 -4.88 -13.89 4.26
C ASN A 109 -5.15 -13.05 3.01
N ILE A 110 -5.06 -13.61 1.81
CA ILE A 110 -5.38 -12.92 0.55
C ILE A 110 -6.42 -13.70 -0.26
N ALA A 111 -7.35 -12.96 -0.86
CA ALA A 111 -8.27 -13.48 -1.86
C ALA A 111 -8.37 -12.56 -3.08
N SER A 112 -8.86 -13.11 -4.19
CA SER A 112 -9.09 -12.36 -5.43
C SER A 112 -10.36 -12.80 -6.16
N ASP A 113 -11.39 -13.13 -5.38
CA ASP A 113 -12.65 -13.71 -5.82
C ASP A 113 -13.82 -12.72 -5.79
N ASP A 114 -13.52 -11.42 -5.71
CA ASP A 114 -14.52 -10.38 -5.96
C ASP A 114 -14.78 -10.22 -7.47
N PRO A 115 -15.85 -9.53 -7.89
CA PRO A 115 -16.30 -9.55 -9.28
C PRO A 115 -15.29 -9.01 -10.31
N ASP A 116 -14.41 -8.09 -9.92
CA ASP A 116 -13.37 -7.55 -10.82
C ASP A 116 -12.01 -8.24 -10.63
N GLY A 117 -11.94 -9.26 -9.76
CA GLY A 117 -10.72 -9.98 -9.45
C GLY A 117 -9.66 -9.10 -8.77
N ASN A 118 -10.09 -8.13 -7.96
CA ASN A 118 -9.18 -7.33 -7.13
C ASN A 118 -8.50 -8.21 -6.10
N ILE A 119 -7.28 -7.87 -5.71
CA ILE A 119 -6.56 -8.59 -4.65
C ILE A 119 -6.90 -7.93 -3.33
N ARG A 120 -7.38 -8.69 -2.35
CA ARG A 120 -7.80 -8.16 -1.05
C ARG A 120 -7.18 -8.93 0.10
N TYR A 121 -6.78 -8.21 1.14
CA TYR A 121 -6.53 -8.82 2.43
C TYR A 121 -7.84 -9.32 3.05
N ILE A 122 -7.79 -10.46 3.73
CA ILE A 122 -8.91 -11.12 4.40
C ILE A 122 -8.50 -11.67 5.78
N GLY A 123 -9.48 -11.97 6.62
CA GLY A 123 -9.27 -12.64 7.90
C GLY A 123 -9.26 -11.71 9.11
N ALA A 124 -9.11 -12.29 10.30
CA ALA A 124 -9.18 -11.56 11.57
C ALA A 124 -7.99 -10.60 11.78
N SER A 125 -6.78 -11.06 11.44
CA SER A 125 -5.55 -10.34 11.72
C SER A 125 -4.46 -10.58 10.66
N PRO A 126 -4.73 -10.25 9.38
CA PRO A 126 -3.70 -10.29 8.35
C PRO A 126 -2.57 -9.29 8.64
N SER A 127 -1.38 -9.57 8.13
CA SER A 127 -0.23 -8.65 8.15
C SER A 127 -0.38 -7.59 7.05
N ASN A 128 -1.31 -6.65 7.25
CA ASN A 128 -1.65 -5.60 6.29
C ASN A 128 -1.48 -4.18 6.82
N TYR A 129 -0.65 -3.97 7.83
CA TYR A 129 -0.40 -2.66 8.42
C TYR A 129 0.64 -1.88 7.62
N VAL A 130 0.46 -0.57 7.53
CA VAL A 130 1.36 0.35 6.85
C VAL A 130 1.50 1.65 7.64
N TYR A 131 2.71 2.19 7.69
CA TYR A 131 2.93 3.54 8.20
C TYR A 131 2.57 4.56 7.13
N PHE A 132 1.72 5.52 7.50
CA PHE A 132 1.27 6.57 6.59
C PHE A 132 1.03 7.87 7.38
N ASN A 133 0.89 9.00 6.68
CA ASN A 133 0.78 10.33 7.29
C ASN A 133 1.91 10.58 8.31
N CYS A 134 3.16 10.40 7.87
CA CYS A 134 4.35 10.53 8.70
C CYS A 134 4.81 11.99 8.75
N SER A 135 5.27 12.47 9.91
CA SER A 135 5.99 13.75 10.00
C SER A 135 7.37 13.66 9.34
N ASP A 136 7.96 12.47 9.35
CA ASP A 136 9.24 12.13 8.73
C ASP A 136 9.16 10.75 8.08
N TYR A 137 9.24 10.69 6.75
CA TYR A 137 9.24 9.44 5.99
C TYR A 137 10.63 8.77 5.90
N HIS A 138 11.70 9.46 6.29
CA HIS A 138 13.02 8.85 6.40
C HIS A 138 13.17 8.04 7.70
N ASN A 139 12.37 8.37 8.72
CA ASN A 139 12.32 7.68 10.00
C ASN A 139 10.88 7.26 10.37
N GLN A 140 10.38 6.20 9.75
CA GLN A 140 9.00 5.74 9.92
C GLN A 140 8.84 4.84 11.15
N THR A 141 8.17 5.36 12.18
CA THR A 141 7.90 4.69 13.46
C THR A 141 6.49 5.04 13.95
N SER A 142 6.04 4.44 15.05
CA SER A 142 4.77 4.80 15.69
C SER A 142 4.72 6.26 16.20
N ASP A 143 5.87 6.89 16.41
CA ASP A 143 5.95 8.26 16.92
C ASP A 143 5.87 9.29 15.79
N THR A 144 6.37 8.93 14.61
CA THR A 144 6.39 9.82 13.45
C THR A 144 5.18 9.60 12.55
N CYS A 145 4.60 8.40 12.51
CA CYS A 145 3.57 7.98 11.57
C CYS A 145 2.26 7.60 12.23
N GLU A 146 1.19 7.66 11.45
CA GLU A 146 -0.06 6.98 11.78
C GLU A 146 -0.03 5.54 11.27
N ILE A 147 -0.86 4.69 11.89
CA ILE A 147 -1.07 3.31 11.45
C ILE A 147 -2.30 3.23 10.54
N TRP A 148 -2.08 2.71 9.35
CA TRP A 148 -3.09 2.45 8.33
C TRP A 148 -3.09 0.97 7.95
N ARG A 149 -4.11 0.55 7.22
CA ARG A 149 -4.32 -0.81 6.73
C ARG A 149 -4.41 -0.81 5.23
N ILE A 150 -3.77 -1.77 4.58
CA ILE A 150 -4.00 -2.06 3.17
C ILE A 150 -5.29 -2.86 3.05
N ILE A 151 -6.25 -2.35 2.28
CA ILE A 151 -7.46 -3.09 1.92
C ILE A 151 -7.11 -4.09 0.81
N GLY A 152 -6.42 -3.63 -0.23
CA GLY A 152 -6.12 -4.45 -1.40
C GLY A 152 -5.57 -3.66 -2.58
N LEU A 153 -5.20 -4.39 -3.64
CA LEU A 153 -4.88 -3.88 -4.98
C LEU A 153 -6.14 -3.97 -5.84
N PHE A 154 -6.65 -2.83 -6.27
CA PHE A 154 -7.86 -2.75 -7.07
C PHE A 154 -7.50 -2.49 -8.51
N LYS A 155 -8.13 -3.25 -9.41
CA LYS A 155 -7.82 -3.25 -10.83
C LYS A 155 -8.57 -2.14 -11.56
N ASN A 156 -7.93 -1.59 -12.59
CA ASN A 156 -8.56 -0.70 -13.56
C ASN A 156 -9.27 0.52 -12.92
N ILE A 157 -8.70 1.10 -11.86
CA ILE A 157 -9.24 2.29 -11.21
C ILE A 157 -9.10 3.48 -12.15
N ASN A 158 -10.20 4.19 -12.41
CA ASN A 158 -10.16 5.41 -13.22
C ASN A 158 -9.55 6.54 -12.39
N LYS A 159 -8.50 7.16 -12.92
CA LYS A 159 -7.87 8.34 -12.36
C LYS A 159 -8.55 9.61 -12.83
N GLU A 160 -8.21 10.73 -12.20
CA GLU A 160 -8.70 12.05 -12.59
C GLU A 160 -8.35 12.45 -14.03
N ASP A 161 -7.19 11.99 -14.53
CA ASP A 161 -6.73 12.23 -15.91
C ASP A 161 -7.46 11.38 -16.98
N GLY A 162 -8.40 10.54 -16.57
CA GLY A 162 -9.17 9.66 -17.45
C GLY A 162 -8.47 8.34 -17.80
N THR A 163 -7.23 8.13 -17.35
CA THR A 163 -6.54 6.84 -17.51
C THR A 163 -7.00 5.83 -16.46
N LYS A 164 -6.66 4.56 -16.68
CA LYS A 164 -6.94 3.47 -15.74
C LYS A 164 -5.65 2.84 -15.25
N GLU A 165 -5.61 2.52 -13.97
CA GLU A 165 -4.44 1.92 -13.33
C GLU A 165 -4.84 0.99 -12.19
N ASP A 166 -4.00 0.00 -11.91
CA ASP A 166 -4.15 -0.85 -10.73
C ASP A 166 -3.56 -0.11 -9.52
N LEU A 167 -4.39 0.15 -8.51
CA LEU A 167 -4.01 1.02 -7.38
C LEU A 167 -4.29 0.35 -6.05
N VAL A 168 -3.38 0.55 -5.09
CA VAL A 168 -3.55 0.04 -3.74
C VAL A 168 -4.43 0.98 -2.93
N LYS A 169 -5.49 0.43 -2.34
CA LYS A 169 -6.38 1.15 -1.43
C LYS A 169 -5.96 0.90 0.01
N ILE A 170 -5.89 1.97 0.80
CA ILE A 170 -5.62 1.91 2.23
C ILE A 170 -6.74 2.59 3.04
N ILE A 171 -6.83 2.28 4.33
CA ILE A 171 -7.75 2.86 5.30
C ILE A 171 -7.06 3.11 6.63
N LYS A 172 -7.34 4.22 7.28
CA LYS A 172 -6.82 4.51 8.63
C LYS A 172 -7.23 3.42 9.62
N ASP A 173 -6.33 2.90 10.47
CA ASP A 173 -6.70 1.82 11.42
C ASP A 173 -7.67 2.32 12.49
N ASP A 174 -7.44 3.54 12.97
CA ASP A 174 -8.27 4.21 13.98
C ASP A 174 -9.26 5.20 13.36
N SER A 175 -10.40 5.36 14.03
CA SER A 175 -11.39 6.40 13.72
C SER A 175 -10.80 7.80 13.90
N ILE A 176 -11.29 8.76 13.10
CA ILE A 176 -11.06 10.19 13.31
C ILE A 176 -12.10 10.85 14.24
N GLY A 177 -12.93 10.02 14.88
CA GLY A 177 -13.99 10.44 15.78
C GLY A 177 -15.37 10.39 15.15
N SER A 178 -16.37 10.66 15.99
CA SER A 178 -17.78 10.71 15.61
C SER A 178 -18.05 12.00 14.83
N VAL A 179 -18.41 11.86 13.55
CA VAL A 179 -18.64 12.97 12.62
C VAL A 179 -19.90 12.72 11.82
N ALA A 180 -20.62 13.79 11.50
CA ALA A 180 -21.74 13.70 10.58
C ALA A 180 -21.24 13.38 9.17
N TRP A 181 -21.95 12.49 8.47
CA TRP A 181 -21.67 12.23 7.07
C TRP A 181 -21.95 13.50 6.25
N ASP A 182 -23.12 14.10 6.47
CA ASP A 182 -23.47 15.42 5.98
C ASP A 182 -24.31 16.22 6.99
N THR A 183 -23.83 17.40 7.38
CA THR A 183 -24.52 18.29 8.32
C THR A 183 -25.84 18.84 7.78
N ASN A 184 -26.07 18.80 6.46
CA ASN A 184 -27.34 19.20 5.84
C ASN A 184 -28.30 18.02 5.63
N ASN A 185 -27.97 16.84 6.18
CA ASN A 185 -28.78 15.62 6.11
C ASN A 185 -29.02 15.09 4.68
N SER A 186 -28.14 15.42 3.74
CA SER A 186 -28.14 14.84 2.39
C SER A 186 -27.31 13.56 2.37
N ASN A 187 -27.76 12.55 1.64
CA ASN A 187 -26.98 11.33 1.40
C ASN A 187 -26.27 11.33 0.02
N ILE A 188 -26.02 12.51 -0.55
CA ILE A 188 -25.25 12.68 -1.79
C ILE A 188 -23.80 13.04 -1.47
N TRP A 189 -22.85 12.13 -1.73
CA TRP A 189 -21.47 12.26 -1.25
C TRP A 189 -20.76 13.49 -1.83
N ALA A 190 -21.08 13.85 -3.08
CA ALA A 190 -20.53 15.04 -3.74
C ALA A 190 -20.80 16.33 -2.94
N ASN A 191 -21.90 16.37 -2.17
CA ASN A 191 -22.35 17.52 -1.39
C ASN A 191 -22.03 17.39 0.11
N ALA A 192 -21.56 16.23 0.56
CA ALA A 192 -21.39 15.92 1.97
C ALA A 192 -20.36 16.82 2.67
N SER A 193 -20.68 17.29 3.88
CA SER A 193 -19.74 18.04 4.72
C SER A 193 -18.48 17.22 5.04
N LEU A 194 -18.60 15.91 5.25
CA LEU A 194 -17.45 15.03 5.53
C LEU A 194 -16.50 14.95 4.34
N LYS A 195 -17.03 14.81 3.12
CA LYS A 195 -16.26 14.86 1.87
C LYS A 195 -15.46 16.14 1.75
N SER A 196 -16.08 17.28 2.08
CA SER A 196 -15.40 18.59 2.07
C SER A 196 -14.27 18.63 3.09
N SER A 197 -14.50 18.15 4.32
CA SER A 197 -13.43 18.02 5.33
C SER A 197 -12.24 17.21 4.81
N PHE A 198 -12.51 16.06 4.19
CA PHE A 198 -11.51 15.12 3.66
C PHE A 198 -10.68 15.64 2.50
N ASN A 199 -11.23 16.49 1.62
CA ASN A 199 -10.57 16.83 0.35
C ASN A 199 -10.20 18.30 0.20
N SER A 200 -10.80 19.19 0.98
CA SER A 200 -10.51 20.63 0.92
C SER A 200 -10.53 21.33 2.28
N GLY A 201 -10.92 20.62 3.35
CA GLY A 201 -11.10 21.18 4.69
C GLY A 201 -9.99 20.84 5.68
N ILE A 202 -10.36 20.76 6.96
CA ILE A 202 -9.42 20.59 8.08
C ILE A 202 -8.63 19.29 7.97
N TYR A 203 -9.28 18.19 7.57
CA TYR A 203 -8.59 16.90 7.47
C TYR A 203 -7.45 16.97 6.44
N TYR A 204 -7.75 17.43 5.22
CA TYR A 204 -6.75 17.52 4.15
C TYR A 204 -5.62 18.51 4.46
N ASN A 205 -5.97 19.71 4.94
CA ASN A 205 -5.02 20.81 5.08
C ASN A 205 -4.24 20.81 6.40
N LYS A 206 -4.78 20.20 7.47
CA LYS A 206 -4.19 20.26 8.82
C LYS A 206 -3.95 18.89 9.46
N THR A 207 -4.77 17.88 9.16
CA THR A 207 -4.59 16.54 9.75
C THR A 207 -3.55 15.73 8.95
N LEU A 208 -3.53 15.86 7.62
CA LEU A 208 -2.39 15.38 6.85
C LEU A 208 -1.16 16.25 7.11
N LYS A 209 -0.09 15.63 7.62
CA LYS A 209 1.06 16.31 8.22
C LYS A 209 1.90 17.09 7.22
N ASN A 210 2.00 16.64 5.96
CA ASN A 210 2.86 17.28 4.95
C ASN A 210 2.47 16.96 3.51
N ASP A 211 3.13 17.65 2.57
CA ASP A 211 2.94 17.46 1.13
C ASP A 211 3.42 16.10 0.65
N THR A 212 4.45 15.51 1.28
CA THR A 212 4.89 14.15 0.96
C THR A 212 3.73 13.17 1.09
N THR A 213 2.99 13.19 2.20
CA THR A 213 1.77 12.40 2.36
C THR A 213 0.73 12.71 1.29
N ARG A 214 0.43 13.99 1.03
CA ARG A 214 -0.58 14.38 0.01
C ARG A 214 -0.21 13.95 -1.41
N ASN A 215 1.08 13.89 -1.71
CA ASN A 215 1.62 13.53 -3.02
C ASN A 215 1.61 12.01 -3.27
N MET A 216 1.58 11.20 -2.21
CA MET A 216 1.40 9.75 -2.30
C MET A 216 -0.05 9.34 -2.63
N ILE A 217 -1.02 10.22 -2.39
CA ILE A 217 -2.45 9.94 -2.61
C ILE A 217 -2.81 10.19 -4.07
N GLU A 218 -3.41 9.19 -4.71
CA GLU A 218 -3.93 9.29 -6.07
C GLU A 218 -5.35 9.90 -6.06
N SER A 219 -5.62 10.74 -7.06
CA SER A 219 -6.95 11.29 -7.32
C SER A 219 -7.71 10.36 -8.26
N VAL A 220 -8.82 9.79 -7.79
CA VAL A 220 -9.55 8.75 -8.51
C VAL A 220 -11.03 9.08 -8.64
N VAL A 221 -11.70 8.42 -9.59
CA VAL A 221 -13.14 8.46 -9.75
C VAL A 221 -13.79 7.44 -8.82
N TRP A 222 -14.37 7.93 -7.72
CA TRP A 222 -15.17 7.14 -6.80
C TRP A 222 -16.56 6.87 -7.39
N LYS A 223 -16.99 5.62 -7.33
CA LYS A 223 -18.32 5.17 -7.75
C LYS A 223 -19.29 5.39 -6.60
N LEU A 224 -20.33 6.20 -6.79
CA LEU A 224 -21.32 6.49 -5.74
C LEU A 224 -22.65 5.81 -6.03
N GLY A 225 -22.59 4.53 -6.43
CA GLY A 225 -23.78 3.70 -6.56
C GLY A 225 -24.50 3.52 -5.21
N SER A 226 -25.77 3.13 -5.28
CA SER A 226 -26.66 2.99 -4.12
C SER A 226 -27.52 1.74 -4.26
N THR A 227 -28.19 1.34 -3.18
CA THR A 227 -29.31 0.39 -3.26
C THR A 227 -30.63 1.14 -3.09
N THR A 228 -31.67 0.67 -3.78
CA THR A 228 -33.02 1.26 -3.76
C THR A 228 -33.94 0.64 -2.72
N SER A 229 -33.55 -0.47 -2.10
CA SER A 229 -34.32 -1.21 -1.09
C SER A 229 -33.55 -1.35 0.22
N PHE A 230 -34.28 -1.58 1.31
CA PHE A 230 -33.72 -2.16 2.53
C PHE A 230 -32.99 -3.44 2.15
N ILE A 231 -31.74 -3.58 2.59
CA ILE A 231 -30.89 -4.70 2.24
C ILE A 231 -31.36 -5.94 3.02
N GLY A 232 -32.34 -6.64 2.46
CA GLY A 232 -32.74 -7.97 2.90
C GLY A 232 -31.71 -9.04 2.52
N ASP A 233 -32.03 -10.29 2.80
CA ASP A 233 -31.14 -11.45 2.66
C ASP A 233 -30.60 -11.66 1.24
N SER A 234 -31.36 -11.30 0.20
CA SER A 234 -31.00 -11.54 -1.21
C SER A 234 -30.03 -10.51 -1.80
N ASP A 235 -30.03 -9.27 -1.30
CA ASP A 235 -29.51 -8.12 -2.05
C ASP A 235 -28.29 -7.43 -1.42
N GLY A 236 -27.80 -7.89 -0.26
CA GLY A 236 -26.58 -7.31 0.30
C GLY A 236 -25.60 -8.28 0.89
N ASN A 237 -25.47 -9.42 0.25
CA ASN A 237 -24.20 -10.10 0.29
C ASN A 237 -23.09 -9.21 -0.34
N PRO A 238 -21.80 -9.47 -0.08
CA PRO A 238 -20.70 -8.65 -0.57
C PRO A 238 -20.69 -8.42 -2.09
N SER A 239 -21.06 -9.42 -2.89
CA SER A 239 -21.07 -9.34 -4.37
C SER A 239 -22.20 -8.43 -4.88
N SER A 240 -23.40 -8.56 -4.32
CA SER A 240 -24.53 -7.69 -4.65
C SER A 240 -24.23 -6.23 -4.29
N LEU A 241 -23.61 -5.98 -3.14
CA LEU A 241 -23.16 -4.63 -2.74
C LEU A 241 -22.11 -4.08 -3.69
N TYR A 242 -21.09 -4.88 -4.00
CA TYR A 242 -20.02 -4.50 -4.93
C TYR A 242 -20.57 -4.07 -6.29
N SER A 243 -21.57 -4.81 -6.79
CA SER A 243 -22.28 -4.52 -8.02
C SER A 243 -23.09 -3.24 -7.91
N ALA A 244 -23.83 -3.04 -6.82
CA ALA A 244 -24.64 -1.85 -6.58
C ALA A 244 -23.79 -0.57 -6.43
N GLU A 245 -22.63 -0.64 -5.77
CA GLU A 245 -21.65 0.46 -5.68
C GLU A 245 -21.20 0.93 -7.06
N ARG A 246 -21.06 0.00 -8.01
CA ARG A 246 -20.60 0.25 -9.39
C ARG A 246 -21.72 0.53 -10.37
N ASN A 247 -22.95 0.15 -10.04
CA ASN A 247 -24.16 0.43 -10.81
C ASN A 247 -24.61 1.89 -10.59
N SER A 248 -23.67 2.83 -10.72
CA SER A 248 -23.97 4.23 -10.92
C SER A 248 -24.30 4.40 -12.41
N SER A 249 -25.50 4.87 -12.76
CA SER A 249 -25.62 5.66 -13.99
C SER A 249 -24.50 6.71 -13.97
N ASN A 250 -23.81 6.94 -15.09
CA ASN A 250 -22.58 7.74 -15.15
C ASN A 250 -22.65 9.13 -14.47
N SER A 251 -23.85 9.62 -14.14
CA SER A 251 -24.13 10.87 -13.42
C SER A 251 -23.76 10.89 -11.93
N ASN A 252 -23.45 9.76 -11.28
CA ASN A 252 -23.21 9.70 -9.82
C ASN A 252 -21.77 9.29 -9.45
N ASN A 253 -20.78 9.70 -10.23
CA ASN A 253 -19.38 9.53 -9.87
C ASN A 253 -18.82 10.82 -9.26
N TRP A 254 -17.79 10.69 -8.43
CA TRP A 254 -17.07 11.83 -7.89
C TRP A 254 -15.57 11.61 -7.96
N THR A 255 -14.86 12.57 -8.53
CA THR A 255 -13.40 12.56 -8.57
C THR A 255 -12.82 13.24 -7.34
N GLY A 256 -11.92 12.55 -6.65
CA GLY A 256 -11.19 13.09 -5.51
C GLY A 256 -10.27 12.06 -4.85
N LYS A 257 -9.62 12.48 -3.78
CA LYS A 257 -8.51 11.75 -3.16
C LYS A 257 -8.94 10.84 -2.00
N ILE A 258 -9.77 11.36 -1.11
CA ILE A 258 -10.07 10.72 0.17
C ILE A 258 -11.58 10.54 0.32
N ALA A 259 -12.00 9.32 0.61
CA ALA A 259 -13.39 8.96 0.87
C ALA A 259 -13.49 8.01 2.07
N LEU A 260 -14.53 7.18 2.09
CA LEU A 260 -14.75 6.12 3.05
C LEU A 260 -14.58 4.75 2.40
N MET A 261 -14.51 3.70 3.22
CA MET A 261 -14.60 2.34 2.70
C MET A 261 -15.96 2.10 2.05
N TYR A 262 -15.97 1.24 1.05
CA TYR A 262 -17.21 0.67 0.53
C TYR A 262 -17.71 -0.43 1.46
N PRO A 263 -19.03 -0.68 1.51
CA PRO A 263 -19.57 -1.88 2.16
C PRO A 263 -18.93 -3.17 1.66
N SER A 264 -18.65 -3.29 0.36
CA SER A 264 -17.96 -4.44 -0.21
C SER A 264 -16.52 -4.58 0.30
N ASP A 265 -15.84 -3.50 0.66
CA ASP A 265 -14.51 -3.58 1.29
C ASP A 265 -14.61 -4.30 2.64
N TYR A 266 -15.61 -3.95 3.45
CA TYR A 266 -15.90 -4.67 4.69
C TYR A 266 -16.34 -6.11 4.39
N GLY A 267 -17.30 -6.32 3.49
CA GLY A 267 -17.84 -7.65 3.19
C GLY A 267 -16.80 -8.65 2.69
N TYR A 268 -15.87 -8.23 1.83
CA TYR A 268 -14.83 -9.12 1.30
C TYR A 268 -13.63 -9.31 2.24
N ALA A 269 -13.47 -8.48 3.28
CA ALA A 269 -12.40 -8.63 4.26
C ALA A 269 -12.57 -9.83 5.20
N VAL A 270 -13.69 -10.55 5.14
CA VAL A 270 -13.90 -11.78 5.92
C VAL A 270 -13.01 -12.92 5.40
N GLY A 271 -12.37 -13.61 6.34
CA GLY A 271 -11.55 -14.79 6.10
C GLY A 271 -12.02 -16.02 6.90
N GLY A 272 -11.15 -17.02 7.00
CA GLY A 272 -11.39 -18.23 7.78
C GLY A 272 -12.28 -19.27 7.10
N SER A 273 -12.59 -20.35 7.83
CA SER A 273 -13.31 -21.54 7.31
C SER A 273 -14.75 -21.25 6.88
N ASP A 274 -15.43 -20.30 7.52
CA ASP A 274 -16.84 -19.98 7.25
C ASP A 274 -17.01 -18.91 6.16
N ARG A 275 -15.91 -18.49 5.50
CA ARG A 275 -15.88 -17.39 4.53
C ARG A 275 -16.93 -17.54 3.43
N GLU A 276 -17.04 -18.71 2.81
CA GLU A 276 -18.03 -18.96 1.75
C GLU A 276 -19.46 -18.72 2.24
N THR A 277 -19.78 -19.18 3.45
CA THR A 277 -21.08 -18.93 4.08
C THR A 277 -21.29 -17.42 4.30
N CYS A 278 -20.29 -16.72 4.84
CA CYS A 278 -20.36 -15.27 5.06
C CYS A 278 -20.59 -14.49 3.76
N LEU A 279 -19.87 -14.84 2.67
CA LEU A 279 -20.01 -14.21 1.36
C LEU A 279 -21.37 -14.47 0.70
N SER A 280 -22.10 -15.51 1.11
CA SER A 280 -23.46 -15.79 0.61
C SER A 280 -24.57 -15.07 1.37
N LYS A 281 -24.26 -14.43 2.51
CA LYS A 281 -25.25 -13.83 3.41
C LYS A 281 -25.19 -12.32 3.39
N SER A 282 -26.37 -11.70 3.54
CA SER A 282 -26.47 -10.25 3.70
C SER A 282 -25.65 -9.76 4.89
N LEU A 283 -24.89 -8.67 4.70
CA LEU A 283 -24.14 -8.02 5.78
C LEU A 283 -25.04 -7.56 6.92
N TYR A 284 -26.35 -7.32 6.65
CA TYR A 284 -27.33 -7.02 7.69
C TYR A 284 -27.39 -8.12 8.75
N ASN A 285 -27.36 -9.39 8.33
CA ASN A 285 -27.46 -10.55 9.22
C ASN A 285 -26.17 -10.86 9.98
N TRP A 286 -25.07 -10.20 9.63
CA TRP A 286 -23.79 -10.51 10.25
C TRP A 286 -23.78 -10.23 11.75
N SER A 287 -24.67 -9.37 12.27
CA SER A 287 -24.84 -9.18 13.72
C SER A 287 -25.14 -10.48 14.48
N SER A 288 -25.73 -11.46 13.80
CA SER A 288 -26.04 -12.79 14.33
C SER A 288 -25.04 -13.87 13.88
N MET A 289 -23.95 -13.47 13.21
CA MET A 289 -22.93 -14.35 12.64
C MET A 289 -21.53 -13.94 13.14
N PRO A 290 -21.19 -14.17 14.42
CA PRO A 290 -19.91 -13.81 15.00
C PRO A 290 -18.71 -14.40 14.24
N LYS A 291 -18.86 -15.58 13.64
CA LYS A 291 -17.81 -16.17 12.82
C LYS A 291 -17.44 -15.33 11.58
N CYS A 292 -18.35 -14.49 11.08
CA CYS A 292 -18.08 -13.61 9.96
C CYS A 292 -17.35 -12.34 10.42
N TYR A 293 -17.93 -11.58 11.35
CA TYR A 293 -17.31 -10.31 11.75
C TYR A 293 -16.07 -10.48 12.63
N ASN A 294 -15.95 -11.55 13.44
CA ASN A 294 -14.71 -11.79 14.21
C ASN A 294 -13.55 -12.22 13.32
N ASN A 295 -13.82 -12.76 12.13
CA ASN A 295 -12.81 -13.09 11.12
C ASN A 295 -12.65 -12.00 10.06
N ASN A 296 -12.88 -10.74 10.44
CA ASN A 296 -12.82 -9.60 9.54
C ASN A 296 -12.04 -8.45 10.18
N TYR A 297 -10.85 -8.13 9.66
CA TYR A 297 -9.97 -7.11 10.26
C TYR A 297 -10.51 -5.67 10.14
N LEU A 298 -11.53 -5.42 9.31
CA LEU A 298 -12.20 -4.12 9.21
C LEU A 298 -13.31 -3.96 10.26
N TYR A 299 -13.74 -5.05 10.91
CA TYR A 299 -14.66 -4.99 12.04
C TYR A 299 -14.00 -4.30 13.24
N LYS A 300 -14.75 -3.42 13.90
CA LYS A 300 -14.34 -2.74 15.12
C LYS A 300 -15.51 -2.78 16.11
N ALA A 301 -15.34 -3.54 17.19
CA ALA A 301 -16.41 -3.82 18.15
C ALA A 301 -16.92 -2.61 18.95
N THR A 302 -16.21 -1.47 18.91
CA THR A 302 -16.50 -0.29 19.74
C THR A 302 -17.07 0.87 18.97
N ILE A 303 -17.20 0.77 17.64
CA ILE A 303 -17.58 1.91 16.79
C ILE A 303 -18.64 1.54 15.76
N TYR A 304 -19.43 2.54 15.38
CA TYR A 304 -20.31 2.50 14.22
C TYR A 304 -19.61 3.26 13.11
N GLN A 305 -19.34 2.60 11.99
CA GLN A 305 -18.40 3.12 10.98
C GLN A 305 -19.15 3.52 9.72
N TRP A 306 -19.09 4.80 9.35
CA TRP A 306 -19.64 5.24 8.07
C TRP A 306 -19.00 4.51 6.89
N THR A 307 -19.83 4.22 5.89
CA THR A 307 -19.38 3.76 4.58
C THR A 307 -19.73 4.77 3.50
N LEU A 308 -19.19 4.57 2.29
CA LEU A 308 -19.45 5.46 1.16
C LEU A 308 -20.83 5.26 0.52
N MET A 309 -21.50 4.13 0.78
CA MET A 309 -22.74 3.76 0.11
C MET A 309 -23.98 4.30 0.84
N THR A 310 -25.01 4.66 0.08
CA THR A 310 -26.23 5.27 0.60
C THR A 310 -27.47 4.44 0.26
N ASN A 311 -28.54 4.62 1.04
CA ASN A 311 -29.86 4.07 0.73
C ASN A 311 -30.62 5.09 -0.11
N ASN A 312 -30.74 4.81 -1.41
CA ASN A 312 -31.32 5.68 -2.44
C ASN A 312 -30.69 7.09 -2.52
N LEU A 313 -30.39 7.61 -3.71
CA LEU A 313 -29.62 8.85 -3.88
C LEU A 313 -30.40 10.17 -3.67
N THR A 314 -31.56 10.11 -3.04
CA THR A 314 -32.45 11.26 -2.82
C THR A 314 -32.89 11.42 -1.36
N GLY A 315 -32.26 10.66 -0.46
CA GLY A 315 -32.68 10.57 0.94
C GLY A 315 -31.67 11.16 1.92
N SER A 316 -31.79 10.69 3.15
CA SER A 316 -30.93 11.07 4.26
C SER A 316 -30.18 9.88 4.84
N TYR A 317 -30.36 8.68 4.27
CA TYR A 317 -29.84 7.46 4.86
C TYR A 317 -28.53 7.02 4.22
N VAL A 318 -27.54 6.76 5.08
CA VAL A 318 -26.19 6.33 4.73
C VAL A 318 -25.92 5.02 5.44
N TYR A 319 -25.30 4.06 4.75
CA TYR A 319 -24.97 2.79 5.39
C TYR A 319 -23.71 2.86 6.25
N ALA A 320 -23.73 2.09 7.33
CA ALA A 320 -22.67 1.96 8.30
C ALA A 320 -22.50 0.50 8.75
N VAL A 321 -21.27 0.17 9.13
CA VAL A 321 -20.96 -1.07 9.84
C VAL A 321 -21.16 -0.84 11.33
N LYS A 322 -22.06 -1.61 11.95
CA LYS A 322 -22.40 -1.48 13.37
C LYS A 322 -21.31 -2.12 14.24
N SER A 323 -21.28 -1.72 15.50
CA SER A 323 -20.37 -2.27 16.51
C SER A 323 -20.58 -3.76 16.81
N ASN A 324 -21.69 -4.36 16.37
CA ASN A 324 -21.95 -5.81 16.47
C ASN A 324 -21.67 -6.57 15.16
N GLY A 325 -21.03 -5.92 14.18
CA GLY A 325 -20.60 -6.52 12.91
C GLY A 325 -21.68 -6.56 11.82
N GLY A 326 -22.94 -6.27 12.18
CA GLY A 326 -24.01 -6.11 11.21
C GLY A 326 -23.91 -4.80 10.42
N PHE A 327 -24.64 -4.73 9.33
CA PHE A 327 -24.68 -3.58 8.43
C PHE A 327 -26.08 -2.96 8.43
N ASN A 328 -26.20 -1.64 8.61
CA ASN A 328 -27.48 -0.95 8.60
C ASN A 328 -27.28 0.52 8.19
N TYR A 329 -28.35 1.31 8.09
CA TYR A 329 -28.26 2.74 7.80
C TYR A 329 -28.52 3.61 9.02
N GLY A 330 -27.91 4.79 9.01
CA GLY A 330 -28.17 5.92 9.90
C GLY A 330 -28.53 7.17 9.09
N ASN A 331 -29.01 8.21 9.78
CA ASN A 331 -29.22 9.51 9.12
C ASN A 331 -27.87 10.18 8.85
N ALA A 332 -27.72 10.85 7.71
CA ALA A 332 -26.48 11.51 7.31
C ALA A 332 -26.08 12.63 8.29
N TYR A 333 -27.05 13.27 8.95
CA TYR A 333 -26.79 14.26 10.00
C TYR A 333 -26.33 13.66 11.33
N SER A 334 -26.63 12.38 11.59
CA SER A 334 -26.16 11.68 12.78
C SER A 334 -24.64 11.58 12.75
N THR A 335 -24.02 11.52 13.92
CA THR A 335 -22.57 11.39 14.03
C THR A 335 -22.21 9.92 14.29
N ASP A 336 -21.40 9.34 13.42
CA ASP A 336 -20.79 8.02 13.58
C ASP A 336 -19.30 8.10 13.26
N ASP A 337 -18.53 7.08 13.59
CA ASP A 337 -17.10 7.04 13.39
C ASP A 337 -16.74 7.03 11.89
N ALA A 338 -15.76 7.86 11.53
CA ALA A 338 -15.21 7.90 10.18
C ALA A 338 -13.79 7.37 10.15
N ARG A 339 -13.51 6.51 9.17
CA ARG A 339 -12.15 6.03 8.86
C ARG A 339 -11.82 6.37 7.42
N PRO A 340 -10.98 7.40 7.20
CA PRO A 340 -10.58 7.82 5.86
C PRO A 340 -9.97 6.66 5.08
N SER A 341 -10.38 6.53 3.82
CA SER A 341 -9.84 5.58 2.87
C SER A 341 -9.47 6.28 1.56
N LEU A 342 -8.36 5.84 0.96
CA LEU A 342 -7.76 6.48 -0.21
C LEU A 342 -6.97 5.46 -1.04
N PHE A 343 -6.65 5.86 -2.27
CA PHE A 343 -5.75 5.10 -3.14
C PHE A 343 -4.36 5.72 -3.13
N LEU A 344 -3.34 4.87 -3.08
CA LEU A 344 -1.95 5.25 -3.24
C LEU A 344 -1.60 5.25 -4.73
N LYS A 345 -0.69 6.13 -5.14
CA LYS A 345 -0.06 6.07 -6.46
C LYS A 345 0.68 4.74 -6.64
N SER A 346 0.73 4.25 -7.87
CA SER A 346 1.43 3.00 -8.21
C SER A 346 2.95 3.07 -8.03
N SER A 347 3.53 4.29 -8.08
CA SER A 347 4.95 4.52 -7.86
C SER A 347 5.40 4.33 -6.41
N ILE A 348 4.47 4.03 -5.48
CA ILE A 348 4.80 3.83 -4.08
C ILE A 348 5.51 2.49 -3.87
N ILE A 349 6.61 2.56 -3.14
CA ILE A 349 7.52 1.44 -2.88
C ILE A 349 7.48 1.07 -1.40
N ILE A 350 7.66 -0.23 -1.11
CA ILE A 350 7.91 -0.74 0.24
C ILE A 350 9.41 -0.76 0.50
N ASN A 351 9.87 0.03 1.47
CA ASN A 351 11.28 0.05 1.89
C ASN A 351 11.62 -1.07 2.86
N SER A 352 10.71 -1.37 3.77
CA SER A 352 10.88 -2.37 4.82
C SER A 352 9.55 -2.71 5.50
N GLY A 353 9.59 -3.57 6.52
CA GLY A 353 8.41 -4.06 7.24
C GLY A 353 7.85 -5.35 6.65
N ASP A 354 7.15 -6.11 7.49
CA ASP A 354 6.48 -7.36 7.11
C ASP A 354 4.95 -7.22 7.08
N GLY A 355 4.45 -6.00 7.30
CA GLY A 355 3.03 -5.71 7.35
C GLY A 355 2.37 -6.11 8.66
N SER A 356 3.08 -6.68 9.63
CA SER A 356 2.52 -6.92 10.97
C SER A 356 2.29 -5.61 11.72
N ARG A 357 1.47 -5.62 12.77
CA ARG A 357 1.22 -4.42 13.59
C ARG A 357 2.50 -3.84 14.20
N THR A 358 3.44 -4.71 14.56
CA THR A 358 4.72 -4.35 15.18
C THR A 358 5.78 -3.93 14.17
N LYS A 359 5.65 -4.36 12.92
CA LYS A 359 6.53 -3.97 11.81
C LYS A 359 5.70 -3.61 10.56
N PRO A 360 4.89 -2.52 10.62
CA PRO A 360 4.12 -2.07 9.47
C PRO A 360 5.03 -1.81 8.27
N TYR A 361 4.48 -1.96 7.07
CA TYR A 361 5.21 -1.57 5.86
C TYR A 361 5.61 -0.09 5.93
N GLN A 362 6.86 0.19 5.58
CA GLN A 362 7.40 1.55 5.46
C GLN A 362 7.39 1.96 3.99
N LEU A 363 6.82 3.13 3.69
CA LEU A 363 6.59 3.58 2.31
C LEU A 363 7.57 4.67 1.88
N SER A 364 7.94 4.68 0.61
CA SER A 364 8.51 5.88 -0.04
C SER A 364 7.83 6.14 -1.37
N PHE A 365 7.97 7.39 -1.80
CA PHE A 365 7.50 7.90 -3.08
C PHE A 365 8.69 8.16 -4.00
#